data_AF-A0A7Y4TM96-F1
#
_entry.id   AF-A0A7Y4TM96-F1
#
_cell.length_a   1.000
_cell.length_b   1.000
_cell.length_c   1.000
_cell.angle_alpha   90.00
_cell.angle_beta   90.00
_cell.angle_gamma   90.00
#
_symmetry.space_group_name_H-M   'P 1'
#
loop_
_entity.id
_entity.type
_entity.pdbx_description
1 polymer ?
#
loop_
_entity_poly.entity_id
_entity_poly.type
_entity_poly.pdbx_seq_one_letter_code
_entity_poly.pdbx_strand_id
1 'polypeptide(L)'
;MRQPRQTLDASTLNRNILSALQLEVDLGTQALTRGEADAAVTFFQSALSKLTPDQPFYDHLIHNLLLSYVAVTHKLFADGNEELALKFVNSALALELKGEMSQDTVFRQRFADVFQGLSVYLFKNAKFDLSVQCVRKAISINDHPANYVNLVNALSASGQPARLSDFTTEITHEQLGRHLFIACVPKSASSFLKTLLLDLTGYRDMFSVFAAGQSEHELDLPTIREFAHLDTVTQQHCRASDA
;
A
#
# COMPACT_ATOMS: atom_id res chain seq x y z
N MET A 1 -6.64 -32.14 -57.08
CA MET A 1 -6.67 -32.46 -55.63
C MET A 1 -6.44 -31.19 -54.83
N ARG A 2 -7.47 -30.61 -54.22
CA ARG A 2 -7.35 -29.49 -53.27
C ARG A 2 -7.49 -30.08 -51.87
N GLN A 3 -6.48 -29.88 -51.02
CA GLN A 3 -6.55 -30.28 -49.61
C GLN A 3 -7.69 -29.52 -48.91
N PRO A 4 -8.48 -30.18 -48.05
CA PRO A 4 -9.50 -29.49 -47.27
C PRO A 4 -8.79 -28.62 -46.22
N ARG A 5 -9.07 -27.32 -46.25
CA ARG A 5 -8.73 -26.39 -45.16
C ARG A 5 -9.40 -26.92 -43.89
N GLN A 6 -8.61 -27.40 -42.94
CA GLN A 6 -9.06 -27.63 -41.58
C GLN A 6 -9.46 -26.28 -41.00
N THR A 7 -10.75 -25.97 -41.02
CA THR A 7 -11.33 -24.92 -40.18
C THR A 7 -11.15 -25.37 -38.74
N LEU A 8 -10.11 -24.84 -38.09
CA LEU A 8 -9.91 -24.99 -36.66
C LEU A 8 -11.15 -24.44 -35.94
N ASP A 9 -11.85 -25.31 -35.23
CA ASP A 9 -13.03 -24.97 -34.43
C ASP A 9 -12.63 -24.02 -33.29
N ALA A 10 -13.32 -22.90 -33.14
CA ALA A 10 -13.10 -21.90 -32.10
C ALA A 10 -13.16 -22.51 -30.69
N SER A 11 -13.94 -23.58 -30.49
CA SER A 11 -14.01 -24.31 -29.22
C SER A 11 -12.72 -25.06 -28.87
N THR A 12 -11.97 -25.48 -29.91
CA THR A 12 -10.70 -26.22 -29.78
C THR A 12 -9.54 -25.24 -29.62
N LEU A 13 -9.60 -24.09 -30.31
CA LEU A 13 -8.64 -23.01 -30.15
C LEU A 13 -8.65 -22.45 -28.71
N ASN A 14 -9.82 -22.22 -28.13
CA ASN A 14 -9.95 -21.79 -26.74
C ASN A 14 -9.41 -22.82 -25.75
N ARG A 15 -9.63 -24.12 -25.98
CA ARG A 15 -9.08 -25.19 -25.12
C ARG A 15 -7.56 -25.26 -25.17
N ASN A 16 -6.96 -25.10 -26.35
CA ASN A 16 -5.51 -25.12 -26.53
C ASN A 16 -4.83 -23.90 -25.90
N ILE A 17 -5.48 -22.72 -25.95
CA ILE A 17 -4.99 -21.51 -25.29
C ILE A 17 -5.04 -21.69 -23.77
N LEU A 18 -6.15 -22.21 -23.23
CA LEU A 18 -6.29 -22.44 -21.79
C LEU A 18 -5.31 -23.50 -21.26
N SER A 19 -5.05 -24.57 -22.02
CA SER A 19 -4.07 -25.58 -21.61
C SER A 19 -2.63 -25.05 -21.67
N ALA A 20 -2.29 -24.26 -22.69
CA ALA A 20 -0.99 -23.59 -22.79
C ALA A 20 -0.79 -22.58 -21.65
N LEU A 21 -1.83 -21.81 -21.32
CA LEU A 21 -1.82 -20.88 -20.20
C LEU A 21 -1.58 -21.62 -18.88
N GLN A 22 -2.35 -22.69 -18.60
CA GLN A 22 -2.19 -23.48 -17.38
C GLN A 22 -0.77 -24.03 -17.24
N LEU A 23 -0.20 -24.55 -18.35
CA LEU A 23 1.18 -25.04 -18.35
C LEU A 23 2.17 -23.93 -17.97
N GLU A 24 2.03 -22.71 -18.50
CA GLU A 24 2.89 -21.58 -18.13
C GLU A 24 2.74 -21.21 -16.66
N VAL A 25 1.51 -21.20 -16.12
CA VAL A 25 1.27 -20.94 -14.69
C VAL A 25 1.93 -22.00 -13.80
N ASP A 26 1.81 -23.26 -14.18
CA ASP A 26 2.40 -24.39 -13.44
C ASP A 26 3.93 -24.31 -13.47
N LEU A 27 4.52 -24.02 -14.64
CA LEU A 27 5.96 -23.82 -14.79
C LEU A 27 6.46 -22.62 -13.98
N GLY A 28 5.75 -21.50 -14.00
CA GLY A 28 6.08 -20.32 -13.19
C GLY A 28 6.05 -20.63 -11.69
N THR A 29 5.04 -21.38 -11.24
CA THR A 29 4.90 -21.79 -9.82
C THR A 29 6.02 -22.75 -9.41
N GLN A 30 6.37 -23.70 -10.27
CA GLN A 30 7.51 -24.60 -10.03
C GLN A 30 8.84 -23.85 -10.00
N ALA A 31 9.06 -22.90 -10.91
CA ALA A 31 10.26 -22.07 -10.92
C ALA A 31 10.38 -21.27 -9.61
N LEU A 32 9.28 -20.66 -9.15
CA LEU A 32 9.28 -19.90 -7.90
C LEU A 32 9.61 -20.79 -6.67
N THR A 33 9.04 -22.00 -6.60
CA THR A 33 9.33 -22.94 -5.50
C THR A 33 10.77 -23.45 -5.51
N ARG A 34 11.42 -23.50 -6.68
CA ARG A 34 12.84 -23.84 -6.84
C ARG A 34 13.79 -22.66 -6.61
N GLY A 35 13.27 -21.46 -6.39
CA GLY A 35 14.08 -20.24 -6.26
C GLY A 35 14.56 -19.66 -7.61
N GLU A 36 14.05 -20.17 -8.73
CA GLU A 36 14.34 -19.70 -10.09
C GLU A 36 13.43 -18.51 -10.46
N ALA A 37 13.51 -17.44 -9.65
CA ALA A 37 12.57 -16.32 -9.74
C ALA A 37 12.58 -15.61 -11.12
N ASP A 38 13.75 -15.54 -11.78
CA ASP A 38 13.88 -14.95 -13.12
C ASP A 38 13.07 -15.73 -14.18
N ALA A 39 13.05 -17.07 -14.08
CA ALA A 39 12.24 -17.92 -14.94
C ALA A 39 10.74 -17.79 -14.60
N ALA A 40 10.40 -17.72 -13.31
CA ALA A 40 9.03 -17.50 -12.86
C ALA A 40 8.44 -16.20 -13.43
N VAL A 41 9.19 -15.09 -13.40
CA VAL A 41 8.80 -13.83 -14.04
C VAL A 41 8.48 -14.03 -15.52
N THR A 42 9.35 -14.71 -16.25
CA THR A 42 9.17 -14.95 -17.70
C THR A 42 7.87 -15.70 -17.98
N PHE A 43 7.60 -16.78 -17.23
CA PHE A 43 6.38 -17.57 -17.39
C PHE A 43 5.13 -16.77 -17.02
N PHE A 44 5.13 -16.06 -15.89
CA PHE A 44 3.96 -15.28 -15.47
C PHE A 44 3.69 -14.07 -16.38
N GLN A 45 4.71 -13.37 -16.88
CA GLN A 45 4.53 -12.31 -17.88
C GLN A 45 3.98 -12.86 -19.19
N SER A 46 4.51 -14.00 -19.66
CA SER A 46 4.00 -14.69 -20.85
C SER A 46 2.52 -15.06 -20.69
N ALA A 47 2.14 -15.65 -19.55
CA ALA A 47 0.77 -16.02 -19.26
C ALA A 47 -0.14 -14.79 -19.18
N LEU A 48 0.28 -13.75 -18.45
CA LEU A 48 -0.49 -12.52 -18.28
C LEU A 48 -0.72 -11.79 -19.60
N SER A 49 0.23 -11.83 -20.54
CA SER A 49 0.07 -11.21 -21.87
C SER A 49 -1.05 -11.82 -22.71
N LYS A 50 -1.52 -13.02 -22.35
CA LYS A 50 -2.61 -13.73 -23.01
C LYS A 50 -3.95 -13.56 -22.32
N LEU A 51 -3.98 -12.85 -21.19
CA LEU A 51 -5.16 -12.66 -20.37
C LEU A 51 -5.66 -11.22 -20.40
N THR A 52 -6.98 -11.09 -20.27
CA THR A 52 -7.65 -9.83 -19.98
C THR A 52 -8.10 -9.80 -18.51
N PRO A 53 -8.25 -8.60 -17.89
CA PRO A 53 -8.62 -8.50 -16.47
C PRO A 53 -9.94 -9.18 -16.08
N ASP A 54 -10.89 -9.32 -17.00
CA ASP A 54 -12.18 -9.97 -16.79
C ASP A 54 -12.10 -11.51 -16.76
N GLN A 55 -10.95 -12.09 -17.13
CA GLN A 55 -10.78 -13.54 -17.12
C GLN A 55 -10.43 -14.06 -15.71
N PRO A 56 -10.92 -15.26 -15.34
CA PRO A 56 -10.56 -15.90 -14.08
C PRO A 56 -9.04 -16.03 -13.93
N PHE A 57 -8.57 -16.01 -12.68
CA PHE A 57 -7.15 -16.14 -12.33
C PHE A 57 -6.22 -14.99 -12.72
N TYR A 58 -6.69 -13.94 -13.40
CA TYR A 58 -5.88 -12.76 -13.74
C TYR A 58 -5.17 -12.19 -12.49
N ASP A 59 -5.92 -11.91 -11.43
CA ASP A 59 -5.36 -11.33 -10.20
C ASP A 59 -4.43 -12.31 -9.45
N HIS A 60 -4.69 -13.62 -9.53
CA HIS A 60 -3.78 -14.63 -8.99
C HIS A 60 -2.43 -14.63 -9.73
N LEU A 61 -2.44 -14.43 -11.05
CA LEU A 61 -1.22 -14.29 -11.83
C LEU A 61 -0.48 -12.99 -11.53
N ILE A 62 -1.22 -11.89 -11.35
CA ILE A 62 -0.63 -10.62 -10.87
C ILE A 62 0.05 -10.81 -9.51
N HIS A 63 -0.57 -11.52 -8.57
CA HIS A 63 0.02 -11.82 -7.27
C HIS A 63 1.28 -12.70 -7.38
N ASN A 64 1.25 -13.76 -8.18
CA ASN A 64 2.42 -14.61 -8.41
C ASN A 64 3.57 -13.87 -9.09
N LEU A 65 3.25 -12.98 -10.04
CA LEU A 65 4.22 -12.11 -10.68
C LEU A 65 4.84 -11.13 -9.67
N LEU A 66 4.04 -10.55 -8.78
CA LEU A 66 4.53 -9.70 -7.68
C LEU A 66 5.52 -10.46 -6.78
N LEU A 67 5.17 -11.67 -6.33
CA LEU A 67 6.06 -12.52 -5.53
C LEU A 67 7.38 -12.79 -6.26
N SER A 68 7.31 -13.04 -7.56
CA SER A 68 8.50 -13.28 -8.39
C SER A 68 9.37 -12.02 -8.52
N TYR A 69 8.78 -10.85 -8.75
CA TYR A 69 9.50 -9.57 -8.76
C TYR A 69 10.18 -9.28 -7.42
N VAL A 70 9.53 -9.56 -6.30
CA VAL A 70 10.13 -9.41 -4.96
C VAL A 70 11.33 -10.34 -4.79
N ALA A 71 11.19 -11.62 -5.18
CA ALA A 71 12.28 -12.58 -5.08
C ALA A 71 13.50 -12.18 -5.95
N VAL A 72 13.26 -11.74 -7.19
CA VAL A 72 14.33 -11.22 -8.07
C VAL A 72 14.96 -9.96 -7.48
N THR A 73 14.16 -9.03 -6.96
CA THR A 73 14.63 -7.81 -6.32
C THR A 73 15.59 -8.11 -5.17
N HIS A 74 15.22 -9.02 -4.27
CA HIS A 74 16.07 -9.41 -3.14
C HIS A 74 17.41 -9.99 -3.61
N LYS A 75 17.39 -10.87 -4.62
CA LYS A 75 18.58 -11.46 -5.23
C LYS A 75 19.48 -10.38 -5.83
N LEU A 76 18.93 -9.48 -6.64
CA LEU A 76 19.70 -8.44 -7.32
C LEU A 76 20.33 -7.44 -6.35
N PHE A 77 19.63 -7.05 -5.28
CA PHE A 77 20.24 -6.22 -4.24
C PHE A 77 21.36 -6.95 -3.50
N ALA A 78 21.20 -8.25 -3.19
CA ALA A 78 22.26 -9.05 -2.60
C ALA A 78 23.50 -9.17 -3.52
N ASP A 79 23.28 -9.24 -4.83
CA ASP A 79 24.33 -9.29 -5.85
C ASP A 79 24.92 -7.91 -6.19
N GLY A 80 24.45 -6.83 -5.56
CA GLY A 80 24.91 -5.45 -5.81
C GLY A 80 24.42 -4.84 -7.13
N ASN A 81 23.49 -5.50 -7.83
CA ASN A 81 22.90 -5.01 -9.08
C ASN A 81 21.69 -4.10 -8.81
N GLU A 82 21.96 -2.94 -8.21
CA GLU A 82 20.91 -2.02 -7.76
C GLU A 82 20.05 -1.50 -8.92
N GLU A 83 20.64 -1.13 -10.05
CA GLU A 83 19.88 -0.57 -11.18
C GLU A 83 18.81 -1.54 -11.69
N LEU A 84 19.16 -2.82 -11.81
CA LEU A 84 18.20 -3.82 -12.25
C LEU A 84 17.17 -4.11 -11.15
N ALA A 85 17.58 -4.15 -9.87
CA ALA A 85 16.65 -4.32 -8.75
C ALA A 85 15.59 -3.21 -8.74
N LEU A 86 15.98 -1.95 -8.98
CA LEU A 86 15.06 -0.80 -9.08
C LEU A 86 14.02 -0.99 -10.19
N LYS A 87 14.41 -1.54 -11.35
CA LYS A 87 13.46 -1.82 -12.44
C LYS A 87 12.40 -2.83 -11.99
N PHE A 88 12.79 -3.86 -11.24
CA PHE A 88 11.84 -4.83 -10.69
C PHE A 88 10.94 -4.24 -9.58
N VAL A 89 11.47 -3.40 -8.69
CA VAL A 89 10.65 -2.68 -7.71
C VAL A 89 9.61 -1.80 -8.40
N ASN A 90 10.00 -1.03 -9.41
CA ASN A 90 9.08 -0.19 -10.17
C ASN A 90 8.03 -1.02 -10.93
N SER A 91 8.43 -2.18 -11.45
CA SER A 91 7.50 -3.10 -12.12
C SER A 91 6.50 -3.71 -11.14
N ALA A 92 6.93 -4.02 -9.91
CA ALA A 92 6.05 -4.44 -8.83
C ALA A 92 5.06 -3.33 -8.44
N LEU A 93 5.53 -2.09 -8.23
CA LEU A 93 4.68 -0.95 -7.87
C LEU A 93 3.58 -0.65 -8.91
N ALA A 94 3.85 -0.95 -10.18
CA ALA A 94 2.91 -0.79 -11.29
C ALA A 94 1.82 -1.88 -11.36
N LEU A 95 1.94 -2.99 -10.60
CA LEU A 95 0.93 -4.04 -10.59
C LEU A 95 -0.35 -3.57 -9.87
N GLU A 96 -1.50 -3.97 -10.41
CA GLU A 96 -2.82 -3.61 -9.92
C GLU A 96 -3.76 -4.81 -10.02
N LEU A 97 -4.60 -4.97 -9.00
CA LEU A 97 -5.71 -5.92 -9.04
C LEU A 97 -6.84 -5.30 -9.85
N LYS A 98 -7.26 -5.98 -10.90
CA LYS A 98 -8.29 -5.50 -11.84
C LYS A 98 -9.37 -6.52 -12.13
N GLY A 99 -9.13 -7.77 -11.76
CA GLY A 99 -10.08 -8.85 -11.97
C GLY A 99 -11.00 -9.06 -10.78
N GLU A 100 -11.49 -10.29 -10.69
CA GLU A 100 -12.46 -10.74 -9.70
C GLU A 100 -11.99 -10.54 -8.24
N MET A 101 -10.69 -10.65 -7.98
CA MET A 101 -10.14 -10.56 -6.62
C MET A 101 -9.92 -9.11 -6.16
N SER A 102 -10.17 -8.12 -7.03
CA SER A 102 -10.03 -6.69 -6.70
C SER A 102 -10.96 -6.23 -5.57
N GLN A 103 -12.02 -6.97 -5.27
CA GLN A 103 -12.96 -6.70 -4.16
C GLN A 103 -12.84 -7.71 -3.01
N ASP A 104 -12.01 -8.76 -3.15
CA ASP A 104 -11.83 -9.76 -2.10
C ASP A 104 -10.88 -9.21 -1.02
N THR A 105 -11.43 -8.94 0.18
CA THR A 105 -10.67 -8.35 1.29
C THR A 105 -9.47 -9.20 1.71
N VAL A 106 -9.61 -10.52 1.75
CA VAL A 106 -8.53 -11.42 2.20
C VAL A 106 -7.41 -11.46 1.16
N PHE A 107 -7.75 -11.51 -0.11
CA PHE A 107 -6.79 -11.50 -1.21
C PHE A 107 -6.09 -10.15 -1.31
N ARG A 108 -6.83 -9.04 -1.23
CA ARG A 108 -6.26 -7.68 -1.19
C ARG A 108 -5.28 -7.52 -0.03
N GLN A 109 -5.63 -8.02 1.16
CA GLN A 109 -4.73 -8.01 2.30
C GLN A 109 -3.44 -8.77 2.00
N ARG A 110 -3.52 -10.02 1.52
CA ARG A 110 -2.33 -10.80 1.13
C ARG A 110 -1.49 -10.11 0.06
N PHE A 111 -2.14 -9.46 -0.91
CA PHE A 111 -1.45 -8.71 -1.96
C PHE A 111 -0.73 -7.47 -1.40
N ALA A 112 -1.36 -6.74 -0.48
CA ALA A 112 -0.75 -5.62 0.24
C ALA A 112 0.41 -6.05 1.15
N ASP A 113 0.28 -7.20 1.83
CA ASP A 113 1.31 -7.75 2.73
C ASP A 113 2.63 -8.03 1.98
N VAL A 114 2.57 -8.37 0.69
CA VAL A 114 3.79 -8.54 -0.13
C VAL A 114 4.53 -7.20 -0.30
N PHE A 115 3.80 -6.10 -0.54
CA PHE A 115 4.41 -4.76 -0.58
C PHE A 115 4.92 -4.32 0.78
N GLN A 116 4.24 -4.67 1.87
CA GLN A 116 4.71 -4.43 3.23
C GLN A 116 6.03 -5.19 3.50
N GLY A 117 6.11 -6.46 3.10
CA GLY A 117 7.34 -7.25 3.21
C GLY A 117 8.50 -6.62 2.43
N LEU A 118 8.24 -6.21 1.19
CA LEU A 118 9.22 -5.50 0.36
C LEU A 118 9.62 -4.17 0.99
N SER A 119 8.69 -3.40 1.56
CA SER A 119 9.01 -2.12 2.19
C SER A 119 9.92 -2.28 3.40
N VAL A 120 9.71 -3.30 4.21
CA VAL A 120 10.56 -3.64 5.36
C VAL A 120 11.95 -4.05 4.90
N TYR A 121 12.05 -4.86 3.83
CA TYR A 121 13.33 -5.22 3.24
C TYR A 121 14.10 -3.98 2.75
N LEU A 122 13.44 -3.09 2.00
CA LEU A 122 14.03 -1.86 1.48
C LEU A 122 14.46 -0.91 2.60
N PHE A 123 13.65 -0.79 3.65
CA PHE A 123 13.97 0.02 4.83
C PHE A 123 15.26 -0.46 5.51
N LYS A 124 15.38 -1.78 5.74
CA LYS A 124 16.57 -2.39 6.36
C LYS A 124 17.84 -2.18 5.53
N ASN A 125 17.71 -2.00 4.21
CA ASN A 125 18.81 -1.73 3.29
C ASN A 125 18.98 -0.23 2.99
N ALA A 126 18.45 0.66 3.84
CA ALA A 126 18.53 2.11 3.72
C ALA A 126 17.96 2.70 2.41
N LYS A 127 17.10 1.94 1.71
CA LYS A 127 16.40 2.40 0.49
C LYS A 127 15.07 3.05 0.88
N PHE A 128 15.14 4.10 1.71
CA PHE A 128 13.97 4.67 2.40
C PHE A 128 12.91 5.21 1.44
N ASP A 129 13.30 5.87 0.35
CA ASP A 129 12.35 6.41 -0.64
C ASP A 129 11.49 5.33 -1.30
N LEU A 130 12.08 4.17 -1.60
CA LEU A 130 11.35 3.03 -2.16
C LEU A 130 10.49 2.35 -1.10
N SER A 131 10.97 2.32 0.14
CA SER A 131 10.17 1.82 1.28
C SER A 131 8.89 2.64 1.41
N VAL A 132 8.97 3.98 1.38
CA VAL A 132 7.80 4.87 1.40
C VAL A 132 6.83 4.54 0.26
N GLN A 133 7.32 4.34 -0.97
CA GLN A 133 6.47 4.00 -2.11
C GLN A 133 5.77 2.66 -1.93
N CYS A 134 6.47 1.64 -1.42
CA CYS A 134 5.88 0.33 -1.17
C CYS A 134 4.82 0.38 -0.05
N VAL A 135 5.06 1.13 1.03
CA VAL A 135 4.05 1.29 2.09
C VAL A 135 2.82 2.03 1.58
N ARG A 136 3.00 3.12 0.82
CA ARG A 136 1.88 3.85 0.18
C ARG A 136 1.07 2.93 -0.74
N LYS A 137 1.75 2.08 -1.52
CA LYS A 137 1.09 1.08 -2.36
C LYS A 137 0.29 0.09 -1.52
N ALA A 138 0.86 -0.44 -0.44
CA ALA A 138 0.16 -1.35 0.46
C ALA A 138 -1.12 -0.71 1.07
N ILE A 139 -1.04 0.54 1.55
CA ILE A 139 -2.19 1.30 2.09
C ILE A 139 -3.28 1.48 1.02
N SER A 140 -2.89 1.84 -0.22
CA SER A 140 -3.85 2.01 -1.31
C SER A 140 -4.60 0.73 -1.68
N ILE A 141 -3.99 -0.43 -1.44
CA ILE A 141 -4.59 -1.74 -1.69
C ILE A 141 -5.44 -2.18 -0.50
N ASN A 142 -4.95 -2.00 0.73
CA ASN A 142 -5.61 -2.41 1.97
C ASN A 142 -5.29 -1.43 3.10
N ASP A 143 -6.31 -0.73 3.57
CA ASP A 143 -6.24 0.23 4.67
C ASP A 143 -6.12 -0.54 6.01
N HIS A 144 -4.89 -0.88 6.41
CA HIS A 144 -4.60 -1.63 7.62
C HIS A 144 -3.73 -0.81 8.60
N PRO A 145 -4.06 -0.71 9.90
CA PRO A 145 -3.36 0.12 10.87
C PRO A 145 -1.84 -0.08 10.92
N ALA A 146 -1.37 -1.33 10.80
CA ALA A 146 0.06 -1.65 10.81
C ALA A 146 0.85 -0.99 9.66
N ASN A 147 0.19 -0.66 8.54
CA ASN A 147 0.86 0.00 7.42
C ASN A 147 1.22 1.46 7.75
N TYR A 148 0.42 2.15 8.56
CA TYR A 148 0.71 3.54 8.95
C TYR A 148 1.91 3.64 9.89
N VAL A 149 2.14 2.65 10.74
CA VAL A 149 3.35 2.57 11.57
C VAL A 149 4.59 2.48 10.67
N ASN A 150 4.55 1.60 9.66
CA ASN A 150 5.63 1.48 8.69
C ASN A 150 5.82 2.75 7.87
N LEU A 151 4.72 3.44 7.52
CA LEU A 151 4.75 4.68 6.76
C LEU A 151 5.44 5.79 7.54
N VAL A 152 5.06 6.01 8.80
CA VAL A 152 5.66 7.04 9.67
C VAL A 152 7.16 6.78 9.83
N ASN A 153 7.56 5.54 10.05
CA ASN A 153 8.98 5.16 10.14
C ASN A 153 9.72 5.44 8.82
N ALA A 154 9.15 5.07 7.68
CA ALA A 154 9.76 5.28 6.37
C ALA A 154 9.84 6.77 6.00
N LEU A 155 8.82 7.57 6.31
CA LEU A 155 8.82 9.02 6.10
C LEU A 155 9.88 9.70 6.96
N SER A 156 9.97 9.32 8.24
CA SER A 156 10.99 9.83 9.16
C SER A 156 12.41 9.52 8.65
N ALA A 157 12.67 8.28 8.23
CA ALA A 157 13.99 7.88 7.73
C ALA A 157 14.35 8.49 6.37
N SER A 158 13.36 8.70 5.48
CA SER A 158 13.58 9.34 4.17
C SER A 158 13.63 10.87 4.25
N GLY A 159 13.13 11.47 5.33
CA GLY A 159 12.92 12.91 5.44
C GLY A 159 11.79 13.43 4.54
N GLN A 160 11.03 12.56 3.87
CA GLN A 160 9.88 12.98 3.06
C GLN A 160 8.75 13.48 3.96
N PRO A 161 8.08 14.58 3.59
CA PRO A 161 6.90 15.01 4.31
C PRO A 161 5.75 14.03 4.07
N ALA A 162 4.92 13.85 5.10
CA ALA A 162 3.66 13.16 4.96
C ALA A 162 2.70 13.97 4.06
N ARG A 163 1.85 13.27 3.32
CA ARG A 163 0.86 13.85 2.40
C ARG A 163 -0.55 13.57 2.92
N LEU A 164 -1.53 14.38 2.54
CA LEU A 164 -2.93 14.09 2.87
C LEU A 164 -3.36 12.71 2.36
N SER A 165 -2.97 12.38 1.12
CA SER A 165 -3.21 11.08 0.48
C SER A 165 -2.61 9.88 1.23
N ASP A 166 -1.65 10.12 2.14
CA ASP A 166 -1.06 9.05 2.95
C ASP A 166 -2.01 8.57 4.05
N PHE A 167 -3.03 9.38 4.39
CA PHE A 167 -3.95 9.15 5.50
C PHE A 167 -5.42 9.09 5.09
N THR A 168 -5.76 9.69 3.94
CA THR A 168 -7.12 9.63 3.38
C THR A 168 -7.10 9.95 1.89
N THR A 169 -7.94 9.26 1.11
CA THR A 169 -8.25 9.57 -0.29
C THR A 169 -9.66 10.13 -0.47
N GLU A 170 -10.44 10.18 0.62
CA GLU A 170 -11.85 10.59 0.63
C GLU A 170 -12.01 12.11 0.78
N ILE A 171 -10.94 12.79 1.23
CA ILE A 171 -10.94 14.21 1.58
C ILE A 171 -9.90 14.92 0.71
N THR A 172 -10.32 15.97 0.01
CA THR A 172 -9.42 16.85 -0.75
C THR A 172 -8.93 18.01 0.12
N HIS A 173 -7.89 18.71 -0.32
CA HIS A 173 -7.36 19.85 0.41
C HIS A 173 -8.39 20.97 0.60
N GLU A 174 -9.30 21.16 -0.35
CA GLU A 174 -10.37 22.16 -0.31
C GLU A 174 -11.48 21.80 0.67
N GLN A 175 -11.61 20.52 1.02
CA GLN A 175 -12.58 20.03 1.99
C GLN A 175 -12.08 20.08 3.43
N LEU A 176 -10.78 20.40 3.64
CA LEU A 176 -10.22 20.48 4.98
C LEU A 176 -10.77 21.68 5.75
N GLY A 177 -11.14 21.42 7.00
CA GLY A 177 -11.46 22.45 7.97
C GLY A 177 -10.21 23.18 8.47
N ARG A 178 -10.44 24.25 9.22
CA ARG A 178 -9.41 25.01 9.91
C ARG A 178 -9.23 24.45 11.31
N HIS A 179 -8.03 23.95 11.60
CA HIS A 179 -7.74 23.32 12.88
C HIS A 179 -6.79 24.20 13.71
N LEU A 180 -7.25 24.60 14.89
CA LEU A 180 -6.43 25.28 15.90
C LEU A 180 -5.93 24.24 16.90
N PHE A 181 -4.63 23.96 16.87
CA PHE A 181 -4.00 23.01 17.75
C PHE A 181 -3.26 23.71 18.90
N ILE A 182 -3.61 23.37 20.14
CA ILE A 182 -3.03 23.91 21.36
C ILE A 182 -2.15 22.83 21.99
N ALA A 183 -0.84 22.93 21.76
CA ALA A 183 0.16 22.15 22.49
C ALA A 183 0.30 22.72 23.91
N CYS A 184 -0.02 21.93 24.94
CA CYS A 184 -0.05 22.40 26.32
C CYS A 184 1.10 21.85 27.18
N VAL A 185 1.84 22.75 27.83
CA VAL A 185 2.73 22.53 28.99
C VAL A 185 2.70 23.81 29.87
N PRO A 186 2.18 23.89 31.13
CA PRO A 186 1.31 23.03 31.95
C PRO A 186 -0.19 23.49 32.02
N LYS A 187 -1.01 22.74 32.78
CA LYS A 187 -2.48 22.51 32.63
C LYS A 187 -3.49 23.67 32.74
N SER A 188 -3.22 24.82 33.35
CA SER A 188 -4.32 25.75 33.71
C SER A 188 -4.68 26.78 32.63
N ALA A 189 -3.70 27.36 31.95
CA ALA A 189 -3.96 28.44 30.98
C ALA A 189 -4.48 27.92 29.63
N SER A 190 -4.08 26.71 29.22
CA SER A 190 -4.49 26.10 27.95
C SER A 190 -5.99 25.80 27.89
N SER A 191 -6.57 25.33 29.00
CA SER A 191 -8.01 25.07 29.09
C SER A 191 -8.82 26.37 28.94
N PHE A 192 -8.38 27.46 29.60
CA PHE A 192 -8.99 28.77 29.42
C PHE A 192 -8.86 29.27 27.98
N LEU A 193 -7.66 29.16 27.39
CA LEU A 193 -7.41 29.54 26.00
C LEU A 193 -8.28 28.74 25.03
N LYS A 194 -8.43 27.43 25.25
CA LYS A 194 -9.30 26.56 24.46
C LYS A 194 -10.75 27.05 24.50
N THR A 195 -11.31 27.28 25.69
CA THR A 195 -12.68 27.78 25.84
C THR A 195 -12.85 29.14 25.15
N LEU A 196 -11.91 30.06 25.35
CA LEU A 196 -11.94 31.36 24.68
C LEU A 196 -11.92 31.23 23.16
N LEU A 197 -11.06 30.35 22.61
CA LEU A 197 -10.99 30.13 21.17
C LEU A 197 -12.28 29.50 20.62
N LEU A 198 -12.86 28.53 21.32
CA LEU A 198 -14.16 27.95 20.95
C LEU A 198 -15.24 29.04 20.89
N ASP A 199 -15.34 29.89 21.92
CA ASP A 199 -16.34 30.96 21.98
C ASP A 199 -16.14 32.03 20.90
N LEU A 200 -14.89 32.43 20.63
CA LEU A 200 -14.57 33.47 19.65
C LEU A 200 -14.73 33.00 18.20
N THR A 201 -14.44 31.73 17.92
CA THR A 201 -14.42 31.20 16.55
C THR A 201 -15.70 30.45 16.18
N GLY A 202 -16.44 29.94 17.16
CA GLY A 202 -17.54 29.01 16.94
C GLY A 202 -17.10 27.62 16.47
N TYR A 203 -15.80 27.31 16.55
CA TYR A 203 -15.24 26.04 16.12
C TYR A 203 -15.64 24.92 17.07
N ARG A 204 -15.54 23.67 16.62
CA ARG A 204 -15.88 22.51 17.43
C ARG A 204 -14.72 22.07 18.30
N ASP A 205 -15.03 21.60 19.50
CA ASP A 205 -14.07 20.85 20.29
C ASP A 205 -13.84 19.47 19.65
N MET A 206 -12.57 19.08 19.49
CA MET A 206 -12.18 17.74 19.04
C MET A 206 -11.19 17.14 20.04
N PHE A 207 -11.51 15.93 20.50
CA PHE A 207 -10.61 15.12 21.32
C PHE A 207 -9.91 14.09 20.41
N SER A 208 -8.66 14.34 20.04
CA SER A 208 -7.98 13.63 18.95
C SER A 208 -7.25 12.35 19.35
N VAL A 209 -7.55 11.77 20.51
CA VAL A 209 -6.80 10.63 21.08
C VAL A 209 -7.74 9.49 21.44
N PHE A 210 -7.30 8.26 21.23
CA PHE A 210 -8.10 7.07 21.50
C PHE A 210 -8.30 6.82 23.01
N ALA A 211 -7.23 7.01 23.81
CA ALA A 211 -7.21 6.71 25.24
C ALA A 211 -7.01 7.98 26.10
N ALA A 212 -8.06 8.79 26.19
CA ALA A 212 -8.13 9.97 27.05
C ALA A 212 -7.70 9.65 28.50
N GLY A 213 -6.87 10.50 29.12
CA GLY A 213 -6.39 10.30 30.48
C GLY A 213 -5.28 9.26 30.66
N GLN A 214 -4.91 8.51 29.61
CA GLN A 214 -3.82 7.53 29.64
C GLN A 214 -2.69 7.90 28.69
N SER A 215 -2.99 7.99 27.39
CA SER A 215 -2.03 8.19 26.31
C SER A 215 -2.44 9.37 25.43
N GLU A 216 -2.46 10.57 26.01
CA GLU A 216 -2.92 11.79 25.32
C GLU A 216 -1.91 12.34 24.29
N HIS A 217 -0.79 11.65 24.09
CA HIS A 217 0.21 11.99 23.07
C HIS A 217 -0.04 11.25 21.74
N GLU A 218 -0.85 10.20 21.75
CA GLU A 218 -1.13 9.38 20.56
C GLU A 218 -2.38 9.88 19.85
N LEU A 219 -2.19 10.46 18.67
CA LEU A 219 -3.29 10.87 17.81
C LEU A 219 -4.00 9.64 17.22
N ASP A 220 -5.31 9.65 17.25
CA ASP A 220 -6.16 8.61 16.67
C ASP A 220 -6.57 8.97 15.25
N LEU A 221 -6.02 8.26 14.26
CA LEU A 221 -6.27 8.54 12.84
C LEU A 221 -7.77 8.48 12.45
N PRO A 222 -8.57 7.48 12.89
CA PRO A 222 -10.02 7.49 12.66
C PRO A 222 -10.70 8.79 13.12
N THR A 223 -10.42 9.24 14.35
CA THR A 223 -10.97 10.49 14.86
C THR A 223 -10.51 11.71 14.05
N ILE A 224 -9.23 11.77 13.68
CA ILE A 224 -8.73 12.87 12.83
C ILE A 224 -9.45 12.89 11.48
N ARG A 225 -9.68 11.73 10.84
CA ARG A 225 -10.40 11.63 9.55
C ARG A 225 -11.85 12.07 9.68
N GLU A 226 -12.53 11.68 10.74
CA GLU A 226 -13.93 12.05 10.99
C GLU A 226 -14.10 13.58 11.07
N PHE A 227 -13.19 14.26 11.76
CA PHE A 227 -13.27 15.71 12.01
C PHE A 227 -12.50 16.56 10.99
N ALA A 228 -11.77 15.97 10.05
CA ALA A 228 -10.90 16.70 9.10
C ALA A 228 -11.62 17.74 8.23
N HIS A 229 -12.94 17.64 8.06
CA HIS A 229 -13.75 18.59 7.27
C HIS A 229 -14.39 19.70 8.11
N LEU A 230 -14.15 19.70 9.43
CA LEU A 230 -14.75 20.63 10.37
C LEU A 230 -13.70 21.59 10.90
N ASP A 231 -14.11 22.84 11.14
CA ASP A 231 -13.28 23.77 11.88
C ASP A 231 -13.22 23.33 13.36
N THR A 232 -12.03 23.07 13.90
CA THR A 232 -11.87 22.56 15.26
C THR A 232 -10.85 23.33 16.11
N VAL A 233 -11.04 23.30 17.42
CA VAL A 233 -10.03 23.63 18.43
C VAL A 233 -9.69 22.36 19.20
N THR A 234 -8.43 21.96 19.16
CA THR A 234 -7.93 20.75 19.82
C THR A 234 -6.85 21.12 20.81
N GLN A 235 -6.97 20.59 22.02
CA GLN A 235 -5.94 20.70 23.04
C GLN A 235 -5.27 19.34 23.21
N GLN A 236 -3.95 19.30 23.08
CA GLN A 236 -3.16 18.11 23.35
C GLN A 236 -2.21 18.37 24.52
N HIS A 237 -2.32 17.52 25.55
CA HIS A 237 -1.38 17.56 26.66
C HIS A 237 -0.11 16.84 26.25
N CYS A 238 0.96 17.60 26.08
CA CYS A 238 2.28 17.01 25.97
C CYS A 238 2.72 16.65 27.39
N ARG A 239 3.04 15.37 27.64
CA ARG A 239 3.88 15.06 28.80
C ARG A 239 5.19 15.82 28.60
N ALA A 240 5.65 16.54 29.62
CA ALA A 240 7.04 16.97 29.62
C ALA A 240 7.88 15.69 29.50
N SER A 241 8.53 15.49 28.35
CA SER A 241 9.63 14.53 28.26
C SER A 241 10.64 14.94 29.32
N ASP A 242 11.06 14.00 30.16
CA ASP A 242 12.01 14.24 31.25
C ASP A 242 13.15 15.16 30.78
N ALA A 243 13.23 16.33 31.41
CA ALA A 243 14.35 17.27 31.31
C ALA A 243 15.47 16.86 32.26
#